data_AF-A0A140GQW9-F1
#
_entry.id   AF-A0A140GQW9-F1
#
_cell.length_a   1.000
_cell.length_b   1.000
_cell.length_c   1.000
_cell.angle_alpha   90.00
_cell.angle_beta   90.00
_cell.angle_gamma   90.00
#
_symmetry.space_group_name_H-M   'P 1'
#
loop_
_entity.id
_entity.type
_entity.pdbx_description
1 polymer ?
#
loop_
_entity_poly.entity_id
_entity_poly.type
_entity_poly.pdbx_seq_one_letter_code
_entity_poly.pdbx_strand_id
1 'polypeptide(L)'
;MCKPPKKPLTIEGKSKSYFEYLAELVSPYLKEYNVILSFKGYSETLNGYSNISSKSDKELCELANDLNAWTEYMTDLSSLIQKILLDSETEKIQTIAIASINADAKKVSAGDRIANKENSVVAVRKKRNTLKAFYTAIEEKANFLERAYHHCKQIYDCNIKLKLENRR
;
A
#
# COMPACT_ATOMS: atom_id res chain seq x y z
N MET A 1 -19.76 18.92 5.37
CA MET A 1 -18.41 18.46 5.75
C MET A 1 -18.44 16.94 5.86
N CYS A 2 -17.67 16.21 5.04
CA CYS A 2 -17.55 14.77 5.20
C CYS A 2 -16.90 14.48 6.57
N LYS A 3 -17.65 13.82 7.46
CA LYS A 3 -17.05 13.31 8.71
C LYS A 3 -15.97 12.29 8.31
N PRO A 4 -14.78 12.35 8.92
CA PRO A 4 -13.75 11.36 8.64
C PRO A 4 -14.32 9.97 8.96
N PRO A 5 -14.12 8.98 8.07
CA PRO A 5 -14.67 7.66 8.26
C PRO A 5 -14.07 7.04 9.53
N LYS A 6 -14.93 6.42 10.36
CA LYS A 6 -14.54 5.84 11.65
C LYS A 6 -13.39 4.84 11.43
N LYS A 7 -12.27 5.03 12.14
CA LYS A 7 -11.28 3.97 12.32
C LYS A 7 -11.79 3.04 13.44
N PRO A 8 -11.72 1.72 13.29
CA PRO A 8 -11.44 0.93 12.07
C PRO A 8 -12.68 0.80 11.16
N LEU A 9 -12.47 0.43 9.89
CA LEU A 9 -13.58 0.09 9.00
C LEU A 9 -14.22 -1.21 9.49
N THR A 10 -15.54 -1.21 9.65
CA THR A 10 -16.29 -2.44 9.93
C THR A 10 -16.83 -2.96 8.62
N ILE A 11 -16.21 -4.02 8.09
CA ILE A 11 -16.64 -4.70 6.86
C ILE A 11 -16.98 -6.13 7.24
N GLU A 12 -18.21 -6.57 6.98
CA GLU A 12 -18.68 -7.94 7.30
C GLU A 12 -18.48 -8.33 8.78
N GLY A 13 -18.62 -7.37 9.70
CA GLY A 13 -18.44 -7.60 11.13
C GLY A 13 -16.98 -7.71 11.59
N LYS A 14 -16.00 -7.62 10.68
CA LYS A 14 -14.57 -7.59 11.01
C LYS A 14 -14.03 -6.17 10.97
N SER A 15 -13.25 -5.83 12.00
CA SER A 15 -12.48 -4.61 12.09
C SER A 15 -11.26 -4.71 11.17
N LYS A 16 -11.20 -3.88 10.12
CA LYS A 16 -10.05 -3.81 9.21
C LYS A 16 -9.50 -2.39 9.12
N SER A 17 -8.19 -2.28 8.96
CA SER A 17 -7.53 -1.04 8.59
C SER A 17 -7.79 -0.71 7.11
N TYR A 18 -7.64 0.56 6.74
CA TYR A 18 -7.71 0.98 5.33
C TYR A 18 -6.68 0.28 4.45
N PHE A 19 -5.50 -0.02 4.99
CA PHE A 19 -4.44 -0.72 4.26
C PHE A 19 -4.83 -2.16 3.94
N GLU A 20 -5.34 -2.91 4.93
CA GLU A 20 -5.83 -4.28 4.73
C GLU A 20 -7.00 -4.32 3.74
N TYR A 21 -7.90 -3.34 3.81
CA TYR A 21 -8.99 -3.24 2.84
C TYR A 21 -8.47 -3.00 1.41
N LEU A 22 -7.50 -2.12 1.21
CA LEU A 22 -6.89 -1.90 -0.11
C LEU A 22 -6.13 -3.14 -0.60
N ALA A 23 -5.46 -3.86 0.29
CA ALA A 23 -4.79 -5.13 -0.02
C ALA A 23 -5.79 -6.20 -0.51
N GLU A 24 -6.98 -6.26 0.09
CA GLU A 24 -8.05 -7.17 -0.37
C GLU A 24 -8.60 -6.76 -1.73
N LEU A 25 -8.83 -5.47 -1.96
CA LEU A 25 -9.34 -4.97 -3.24
C LEU A 25 -8.37 -5.20 -4.39
N VAL A 26 -7.07 -5.09 -4.15
CA VAL A 26 -6.05 -5.26 -5.19
C VAL A 26 -5.74 -6.74 -5.46
N SER A 27 -5.94 -7.62 -4.48
CA SER A 27 -5.58 -9.04 -4.54
C SER A 27 -6.04 -9.77 -5.81
N PRO A 28 -7.28 -9.59 -6.31
CA PRO A 28 -7.71 -10.22 -7.55
C PRO A 28 -6.85 -9.83 -8.77
N TYR A 29 -6.43 -8.58 -8.85
CA TYR A 29 -5.59 -8.08 -9.95
C TYR A 29 -4.16 -8.58 -9.86
N LEU A 30 -3.64 -8.81 -8.65
CA LEU A 30 -2.29 -9.34 -8.43
C LEU A 30 -2.17 -10.83 -8.70
N LYS A 31 -3.28 -11.58 -8.53
CA LYS A 31 -3.34 -12.99 -8.92
C LYS A 31 -3.07 -13.21 -10.40
N GLU A 32 -3.43 -12.26 -11.26
CA GLU A 32 -3.11 -12.29 -12.71
C GLU A 32 -1.59 -12.37 -12.96
N TYR A 33 -0.77 -11.90 -12.00
CA TYR A 33 0.69 -11.90 -12.06
C TYR A 33 1.33 -12.94 -11.14
N ASN A 34 0.55 -13.88 -10.60
CA ASN A 34 0.99 -14.87 -9.59
C ASN A 34 1.56 -14.25 -8.30
N VAL A 35 1.12 -13.04 -7.96
CA VAL A 35 1.56 -12.35 -6.75
C VAL A 35 0.56 -12.60 -5.63
N ILE A 36 1.05 -13.09 -4.49
CA ILE A 36 0.25 -13.32 -3.27
C ILE A 36 0.77 -12.37 -2.19
N LEU A 37 -0.10 -11.49 -1.70
CA LEU A 37 0.22 -10.58 -0.61
C LEU A 37 0.22 -11.32 0.72
N SER A 38 1.24 -11.10 1.54
CA SER A 38 1.31 -11.59 2.91
C SER A 38 1.84 -10.50 3.83
N PHE A 39 1.03 -10.11 4.81
CA PHE A 39 1.39 -9.16 5.86
C PHE A 39 1.45 -9.83 7.24
N LYS A 40 1.68 -11.15 7.26
CA LYS A 40 1.80 -11.92 8.52
C LYS A 40 2.99 -11.37 9.32
N GLY A 41 2.77 -11.04 10.59
CA GLY A 41 3.77 -10.43 11.48
C GLY A 41 3.85 -8.91 11.41
N TYR A 42 3.22 -8.26 10.41
CA TYR A 42 3.29 -6.80 10.27
C TYR A 42 2.71 -6.06 11.48
N SER A 43 1.56 -6.52 11.99
CA SER A 43 0.92 -5.95 13.17
C SER A 43 1.76 -6.13 14.44
N GLU A 44 2.51 -7.23 14.53
CA GLU A 44 3.39 -7.52 15.68
C GLU A 44 4.55 -6.52 15.70
N THR A 45 5.19 -6.27 14.55
CA THR A 45 6.23 -5.24 14.42
C THR A 45 5.69 -3.85 14.77
N LEU A 46 4.50 -3.47 14.29
CA LEU A 46 3.89 -2.17 14.60
C LEU A 46 3.53 -2.01 16.09
N ASN A 47 3.04 -3.08 16.72
CA ASN A 47 2.79 -3.10 18.16
C ASN A 47 4.10 -3.02 18.94
N GLY A 48 5.16 -3.67 18.46
CA GLY A 48 6.50 -3.56 19.01
C GLY A 48 7.01 -2.12 18.99
N TYR A 49 6.83 -1.42 17.87
CA TYR A 49 7.20 -0.01 17.72
C TYR A 49 6.34 0.92 18.58
N SER A 50 5.06 0.65 18.74
CA SER A 50 4.17 1.46 19.58
C SER A 50 4.57 1.41 21.07
N ASN A 51 5.23 0.34 21.50
CA ASN A 51 5.68 0.12 22.87
C ASN A 51 7.22 0.29 23.03
N ILE A 52 7.84 1.08 22.17
CA ILE A 52 9.31 1.24 22.09
C ILE A 52 9.98 1.65 23.41
N SER A 53 9.32 2.46 24.23
CA SER A 53 9.85 2.95 25.52
C SER A 53 10.03 1.85 26.57
N SER A 54 9.38 0.70 26.38
CA SER A 54 9.45 -0.44 27.30
C SER A 54 10.49 -1.49 26.91
N LYS A 55 11.18 -1.31 25.77
CA LYS A 55 12.09 -2.29 25.21
C LYS A 55 13.52 -2.15 25.74
N SER A 56 14.16 -3.29 25.95
CA SER A 56 15.60 -3.39 26.18
C SER A 56 16.40 -3.11 24.92
N ASP A 57 17.70 -2.83 25.06
CA ASP A 57 18.60 -2.55 23.91
C ASP A 57 18.62 -3.69 22.88
N LYS A 58 18.54 -4.95 23.34
CA LYS A 58 18.49 -6.11 22.46
C LYS A 58 17.19 -6.10 21.65
N GLU A 59 16.06 -5.88 22.31
CA GLU A 59 14.74 -5.83 21.66
C GLU A 59 14.59 -4.62 20.72
N LEU A 60 15.28 -3.50 21.01
CA LEU A 60 15.36 -2.34 20.11
C LEU A 60 16.12 -2.67 18.83
N CYS A 61 17.23 -3.39 18.94
CA CYS A 61 18.01 -3.83 17.79
C CYS A 61 17.23 -4.82 16.92
N GLU A 62 16.58 -5.82 17.53
CA GLU A 62 15.71 -6.77 16.82
C GLU A 62 14.56 -6.04 16.12
N LEU A 63 13.87 -5.13 16.82
CA LEU A 63 12.79 -4.32 16.23
C LEU A 63 13.28 -3.44 15.08
N ALA A 64 14.48 -2.84 15.19
CA ALA A 64 15.05 -2.04 14.12
C ALA A 64 15.29 -2.89 12.85
N ASN A 65 15.82 -4.10 13.01
CA ASN A 65 16.02 -5.03 11.89
C ASN A 65 14.69 -5.44 11.25
N ASP A 66 13.68 -5.75 12.06
CA ASP A 66 12.33 -6.07 11.57
C ASP A 66 11.72 -4.91 10.78
N LEU A 67 11.82 -3.69 11.29
CA LEU A 67 11.34 -2.49 10.60
C LEU A 67 12.07 -2.25 9.28
N ASN A 68 13.38 -2.48 9.24
CA ASN A 68 14.17 -2.38 8.01
C ASN A 68 13.74 -3.44 6.98
N ALA A 69 13.58 -4.70 7.40
CA ALA A 69 13.10 -5.77 6.53
C ALA A 69 11.70 -5.48 5.96
N TRP A 70 10.79 -4.95 6.78
CA TRP A 70 9.49 -4.49 6.31
C TRP A 70 9.58 -3.30 5.34
N THR A 71 10.55 -2.40 5.53
CA THR A 71 10.79 -1.27 4.61
C THR A 71 11.23 -1.78 3.24
N GLU A 72 12.18 -2.72 3.20
CA GLU A 72 12.63 -3.38 1.98
C GLU A 72 11.45 -4.09 1.29
N TYR A 73 10.72 -4.92 2.03
CA TYR A 73 9.55 -5.63 1.50
C TYR A 73 8.50 -4.68 0.90
N MET A 74 8.16 -3.59 1.58
CA MET A 74 7.20 -2.61 1.08
C MET A 74 7.72 -1.86 -0.14
N THR A 75 9.03 -1.61 -0.24
CA THR A 75 9.67 -0.94 -1.39
C THR A 75 9.71 -1.84 -2.62
N ASP A 76 10.02 -3.12 -2.44
CA ASP A 76 9.96 -4.10 -3.53
C ASP A 76 8.53 -4.28 -4.02
N LEU A 77 7.59 -4.38 -3.08
CA LEU A 77 6.17 -4.47 -3.39
C LEU A 77 5.69 -3.21 -4.12
N SER A 78 6.05 -2.00 -3.68
CA SER A 78 5.65 -0.77 -4.36
C SER A 78 6.14 -0.73 -5.80
N SER A 79 7.39 -1.14 -6.05
CA SER A 79 7.96 -1.24 -7.39
C SER A 79 7.18 -2.20 -8.29
N LEU A 80 6.81 -3.37 -7.77
CA LEU A 80 5.99 -4.33 -8.49
C LEU A 80 4.59 -3.79 -8.81
N ILE A 81 3.93 -3.18 -7.82
CA ILE A 81 2.60 -2.58 -8.01
C ILE A 81 2.67 -1.41 -9.01
N GLN A 82 3.75 -0.62 -8.99
CA GLN A 82 3.96 0.47 -9.93
C GLN A 82 4.01 -0.04 -11.38
N LYS A 83 4.76 -1.12 -11.63
CA LYS A 83 4.82 -1.75 -12.94
C LYS A 83 3.42 -2.21 -13.40
N ILE A 84 2.69 -2.91 -12.53
CA ILE A 84 1.34 -3.41 -12.84
C ILE A 84 0.37 -2.25 -13.09
N LEU A 85 0.52 -1.14 -12.35
CA LEU A 85 -0.26 0.07 -12.54
C LEU A 85 0.00 0.70 -13.92
N LEU A 86 1.26 0.80 -14.33
CA LEU A 86 1.63 1.34 -15.65
C LEU A 86 1.10 0.48 -16.81
N ASP A 87 1.16 -0.85 -16.66
CA ASP A 87 0.54 -1.77 -17.62
C ASP A 87 -0.98 -1.53 -17.68
N SER A 88 -1.64 -1.42 -16.53
CA SER A 88 -3.08 -1.14 -16.46
C SER A 88 -3.46 0.24 -17.04
N GLU A 89 -2.57 1.23 -16.98
CA GLU A 89 -2.77 2.52 -17.64
C GLU A 89 -2.73 2.40 -19.16
N THR A 90 -1.83 1.57 -19.68
CA THR A 90 -1.74 1.24 -21.11
C THR A 90 -3.00 0.50 -21.56
N GLU A 91 -3.43 -0.53 -20.83
CA GLU A 91 -4.68 -1.27 -21.08
C GLU A 91 -5.90 -0.34 -21.10
N LYS A 92 -5.97 0.61 -20.16
CA LYS A 92 -7.05 1.59 -20.07
C LYS A 92 -7.10 2.48 -21.32
N ILE A 93 -5.94 2.97 -21.80
CA ILE A 93 -5.87 3.80 -23.01
C ILE A 93 -6.36 3.00 -24.22
N GLN A 94 -5.87 1.77 -24.39
CA GLN A 94 -6.26 0.90 -25.49
C GLN A 94 -7.76 0.58 -25.48
N THR A 95 -8.30 0.23 -24.31
CA THR A 95 -9.72 -0.12 -24.15
C THR A 95 -10.63 1.06 -24.47
N ILE A 96 -10.28 2.27 -24.01
CA ILE A 96 -11.03 3.49 -24.32
C ILE A 96 -10.98 3.79 -25.81
N ALA A 97 -9.81 3.68 -26.45
CA ALA A 97 -9.69 3.91 -27.89
C ALA A 97 -10.57 2.96 -28.70
N ILE A 98 -10.56 1.66 -28.38
CA ILE A 98 -11.42 0.65 -29.03
C ILE A 98 -12.90 0.97 -28.80
N ALA A 99 -13.28 1.31 -27.57
CA ALA A 99 -14.66 1.66 -27.23
C ALA A 99 -15.15 2.91 -28.00
N SER A 100 -14.32 3.95 -28.11
CA SER A 100 -14.64 5.16 -28.88
C SER A 100 -14.79 4.85 -30.38
N ILE A 101 -13.86 4.10 -30.98
CA ILE A 101 -13.96 3.68 -32.40
C ILE A 101 -15.26 2.91 -32.65
N ASN A 102 -15.60 1.96 -31.77
CA ASN A 102 -16.81 1.16 -31.89
C ASN A 102 -18.10 1.98 -31.72
N ALA A 103 -18.07 3.00 -30.86
CA ALA A 103 -19.21 3.86 -30.60
C ALA A 103 -19.41 4.88 -31.73
N ASP A 104 -18.33 5.42 -32.30
CA ASP A 104 -18.38 6.33 -33.45
C ASP A 104 -18.90 5.62 -34.70
N ALA A 105 -18.48 4.37 -34.92
CA ALA A 105 -19.00 3.52 -36.00
C ALA A 105 -20.52 3.28 -35.89
N LYS A 106 -21.10 3.38 -34.69
CA LYS A 106 -22.53 3.17 -34.44
C LYS A 106 -23.34 4.47 -34.33
N LYS A 107 -22.75 5.56 -33.83
CA LYS A 107 -23.48 6.82 -33.58
C LYS A 107 -22.54 8.04 -33.42
N VAL A 108 -22.38 8.80 -34.50
CA VAL A 108 -21.43 9.93 -34.64
C VAL A 108 -21.64 11.07 -33.63
N SER A 109 -22.87 11.31 -33.14
CA SER A 109 -23.16 12.45 -32.25
C SER A 109 -23.05 12.18 -30.75
N ALA A 110 -22.78 10.93 -30.32
CA ALA A 110 -22.73 10.55 -28.91
C ALA A 110 -21.70 9.44 -28.58
N GLY A 111 -20.79 9.12 -29.51
CA GLY A 111 -19.86 7.99 -29.42
C GLY A 111 -19.07 7.96 -28.12
N ASP A 112 -18.37 9.04 -27.78
CA ASP A 112 -17.57 9.13 -26.56
C ASP A 112 -18.37 8.96 -25.27
N ARG A 113 -19.61 9.45 -25.22
CA ARG A 113 -20.45 9.32 -24.02
C ARG A 113 -20.94 7.88 -23.82
N ILE A 114 -21.09 7.13 -24.90
CA ILE A 114 -21.47 5.71 -24.89
C ILE A 114 -20.26 4.85 -24.54
N ALA A 115 -19.11 5.11 -25.19
CA ALA A 115 -17.83 4.44 -24.91
C ALA A 115 -17.42 4.55 -23.43
N ASN A 116 -17.59 5.73 -22.83
CA ASN A 116 -17.26 5.97 -21.43
C ASN A 116 -18.10 5.18 -20.40
N LYS A 117 -19.27 4.67 -20.81
CA LYS A 117 -20.16 3.87 -19.96
C LYS A 117 -20.00 2.37 -20.19
N GLU A 118 -19.18 1.97 -21.15
CA GLU A 118 -18.97 0.57 -21.46
C GLU A 118 -18.38 -0.15 -20.23
N ASN A 119 -18.89 -1.35 -19.94
CA ASN A 119 -18.49 -2.12 -18.76
C ASN A 119 -16.98 -2.43 -18.77
N SER A 120 -16.41 -2.65 -19.95
CA SER A 120 -14.97 -2.83 -20.18
C SER A 120 -14.17 -1.60 -19.71
N VAL A 121 -14.58 -0.40 -20.13
CA VAL A 121 -13.96 0.89 -19.74
C VAL A 121 -14.11 1.15 -18.24
N VAL A 122 -15.28 0.84 -17.66
CA VAL A 122 -15.49 0.97 -16.20
C VAL A 122 -14.60 0.01 -15.42
N ALA A 123 -14.45 -1.23 -15.88
CA ALA A 123 -13.63 -2.25 -15.24
C ALA A 123 -12.15 -1.88 -15.23
N VAL A 124 -11.57 -1.47 -16.37
CA VAL A 124 -10.16 -1.04 -16.44
C VAL A 124 -9.89 0.21 -15.61
N ARG A 125 -10.86 1.13 -15.51
CA ARG A 125 -10.76 2.30 -14.63
C ARG A 125 -10.74 1.91 -13.16
N LYS A 126 -11.62 0.98 -12.76
CA LYS A 126 -11.65 0.46 -11.39
C LYS A 126 -10.32 -0.24 -11.04
N LYS A 127 -9.83 -1.14 -11.91
CA LYS A 127 -8.52 -1.81 -11.75
C LYS A 127 -7.40 -0.80 -11.52
N ARG A 128 -7.25 0.18 -12.42
CA ARG A 128 -6.24 1.25 -12.30
C ARG A 128 -6.38 2.03 -10.99
N ASN A 129 -7.58 2.47 -10.65
CA ASN A 129 -7.80 3.29 -9.45
C ASN A 129 -7.48 2.52 -8.17
N THR A 130 -7.85 1.24 -8.11
CA THR A 130 -7.51 0.36 -6.99
C THR A 130 -5.99 0.17 -6.87
N LEU A 131 -5.31 -0.14 -7.99
CA LEU A 131 -3.85 -0.26 -8.02
C LEU A 131 -3.14 1.02 -7.58
N LYS A 132 -3.60 2.18 -8.07
CA LYS A 132 -3.02 3.48 -7.69
C LYS A 132 -3.21 3.78 -6.21
N ALA A 133 -4.40 3.55 -5.67
CA ALA A 133 -4.67 3.78 -4.26
C ALA A 133 -3.81 2.88 -3.37
N PHE A 134 -3.64 1.61 -3.76
CA PHE A 134 -2.80 0.68 -3.02
C PHE A 134 -1.31 1.02 -3.13
N TYR A 135 -0.82 1.39 -4.32
CA TYR A 135 0.55 1.86 -4.53
C TYR A 135 0.92 3.01 -3.60
N THR A 136 0.10 4.07 -3.58
CA THR A 136 0.31 5.22 -2.68
C THR A 136 0.30 4.80 -1.21
N ALA A 137 -0.62 3.90 -0.83
CA ALA A 137 -0.66 3.40 0.54
C ALA A 137 0.61 2.62 0.93
N ILE A 138 1.18 1.81 0.02
CA ILE A 138 2.43 1.08 0.28
C ILE A 138 3.60 2.06 0.42
N GLU A 139 3.73 3.06 -0.47
CA GLU A 139 4.79 4.07 -0.36
C GLU A 139 4.73 4.80 0.99
N GLU A 140 3.54 5.20 1.42
CA GLU A 140 3.35 5.81 2.74
C GLU A 140 3.75 4.87 3.89
N LYS A 141 3.47 3.56 3.76
CA LYS A 141 3.90 2.55 4.74
C LYS A 141 5.40 2.35 4.74
N ALA A 142 6.05 2.25 3.59
CA ALA A 142 7.50 2.15 3.48
C ALA A 142 8.18 3.34 4.15
N ASN A 143 7.76 4.56 3.82
CA ASN A 143 8.28 5.80 4.42
C ASN A 143 8.05 5.88 5.93
N PHE A 144 6.93 5.33 6.44
CA PHE A 144 6.69 5.24 7.87
C PHE A 144 7.67 4.26 8.55
N LEU A 145 7.86 3.08 7.95
CA LEU A 145 8.72 2.04 8.50
C LEU A 145 10.19 2.47 8.52
N GLU A 146 10.65 3.14 7.46
CA GLU A 146 12.00 3.70 7.39
C GLU A 146 12.25 4.72 8.52
N ARG A 147 11.30 5.62 8.74
CA ARG A 147 11.37 6.57 9.86
C ARG A 147 11.35 5.88 11.22
N ALA A 148 10.53 4.84 11.37
CA ALA A 148 10.46 4.05 12.60
C ALA A 148 11.78 3.31 12.87
N TYR A 149 12.42 2.76 11.83
CA TYR A 149 13.74 2.15 11.90
C TYR A 149 14.80 3.15 12.40
N HIS A 150 14.87 4.33 11.78
CA HIS A 150 15.81 5.36 12.20
C HIS A 150 15.56 5.84 13.64
N HIS A 151 14.31 5.94 14.05
CA HIS A 151 13.95 6.27 15.42
C HIS A 151 14.42 5.20 16.41
N CYS A 152 14.24 3.91 16.11
CA CYS A 152 14.74 2.81 16.94
C CYS A 152 16.27 2.86 17.08
N LYS A 153 16.96 3.09 15.96
CA LYS A 153 18.43 3.22 15.94
C LYS A 153 18.92 4.39 16.80
N GLN A 154 18.28 5.54 16.71
CA GLN A 154 18.63 6.72 17.51
C GLN A 154 18.48 6.45 19.01
N ILE A 155 17.38 5.82 19.44
CA ILE A 155 17.18 5.47 20.86
C ILE A 155 18.28 4.52 21.33
N TYR A 156 18.59 3.49 20.54
CA TYR A 156 19.66 2.55 20.86
C TYR A 156 21.03 3.24 21.02
N ASP A 157 21.40 4.11 20.08
CA ASP A 157 22.66 4.85 20.12
C ASP A 157 22.73 5.78 21.35
N CYS A 158 21.62 6.43 21.71
CA CYS A 158 21.51 7.24 22.93
C CYS A 158 21.69 6.40 24.20
N ASN A 159 21.06 5.23 24.28
CA ASN A 159 21.20 4.33 25.43
C ASN A 159 22.65 3.87 25.62
N ILE A 160 23.35 3.55 24.53
CA ILE A 160 24.77 3.19 24.58
C ILE A 160 25.62 4.35 25.10
N LYS A 161 25.43 5.56 24.57
CA LYS A 161 26.19 6.74 25.00
C LYS A 161 26.02 7.01 26.50
N LEU A 162 24.79 6.99 27.00
CA LEU A 162 24.49 7.16 28.42
C LEU A 162 25.18 6.09 29.29
N LYS A 163 25.19 4.83 28.84
CA LYS A 163 25.88 3.74 29.55
C LYS A 163 27.40 3.91 29.58
N LEU A 164 27.99 4.49 28.54
CA LEU A 164 29.43 4.76 28.49
C LEU A 164 29.81 5.96 29.36
N GLU A 165 28.97 7.00 29.41
CA GLU A 165 29.15 8.17 30.27
C GLU A 165 29.02 7.81 31.76
N ASN A 166 28.04 6.99 32.13
CA ASN A 166 27.84 6.55 33.52
C ASN A 166 28.91 5.54 34.02
N ARG A 167 29.79 5.07 33.14
CA ARG A 167 30.93 4.20 33.48
C ARG A 167 32.24 4.97 33.68
N ARG A 168 32.25 6.28 33.43
CA ARG A 168 33.38 7.19 33.68
C ARG A 168 33.19 7.91 35.01
#